data_AF-A0A522EYB3-F1
#
_entry.id   AF-A0A522EYB3-F1
#
_cell.length_a   1.000
_cell.length_b   1.000
_cell.length_c   1.000
_cell.angle_alpha   90.00
_cell.angle_beta   90.00
_cell.angle_gamma   90.00
#
_symmetry.space_group_name_H-M   'P 1'
#
loop_
_entity.id
_entity.type
_entity.pdbx_description
1 polymer ?
#
loop_
_entity_poly.entity_id
_entity_poly.type
_entity_poly.pdbx_seq_one_letter_code
_entity_poly.pdbx_strand_id
1 'polypeptide(L)' 'STKTIIYEKIDLIKPENHAELINDLQQRTGITKIRSIEIAEIDFLKDTCQLKIFFETTDKMVNHTNYVAHKKDDDDD' A
#
# COMPACT_ATOMS: atom_id res chain seq x y z
N SER A 1 -8.96 -5.58 10.59
CA SER A 1 -9.24 -4.83 9.36
C SER A 1 -8.13 -5.08 8.35
N THR A 2 -8.43 -4.94 7.07
CA THR A 2 -7.45 -5.11 5.99
C THR A 2 -7.45 -3.85 5.13
N LYS A 3 -6.28 -3.39 4.70
CA LYS A 3 -6.14 -2.22 3.85
C LYS A 3 -5.12 -2.49 2.75
N THR A 4 -5.50 -2.15 1.54
CA THR A 4 -4.60 -2.21 0.37
C THR A 4 -4.04 -0.82 0.14
N ILE A 5 -2.73 -0.73 -0.05
CA ILE A 5 -2.01 0.50 -0.38
C ILE A 5 -1.09 0.26 -1.57
N ILE A 6 -0.80 1.31 -2.33
CA ILE A 6 0.22 1.30 -3.38
C ILE A 6 1.49 1.88 -2.77
N TYR A 7 2.61 1.19 -2.97
CA TYR A 7 3.91 1.55 -2.44
C TYR A 7 4.93 1.64 -3.57
N GLU A 8 5.58 2.80 -3.69
CA GLU A 8 6.45 3.15 -4.81
C GLU A 8 7.93 2.79 -4.58
N LYS A 9 8.26 2.04 -3.53
CA LYS A 9 9.64 1.60 -3.26
C LYS A 9 9.70 0.08 -3.26
N ILE A 10 9.76 -0.52 -4.45
CA ILE A 10 9.85 -1.99 -4.57
C ILE A 10 11.16 -2.58 -4.00
N ASP A 11 12.19 -1.78 -3.75
CA ASP A 11 13.41 -2.26 -3.09
C ASP A 11 13.20 -2.61 -1.60
N LEU A 12 12.23 -1.97 -0.95
CA LEU A 12 11.94 -2.18 0.47
C LEU A 12 10.98 -3.35 0.73
N ILE A 13 10.28 -3.85 -0.29
CA ILE A 13 9.42 -5.06 -0.17
C ILE A 13 10.20 -6.36 -0.17
N LYS A 14 11.53 -6.30 -0.30
CA LYS A 14 12.40 -7.46 -0.13
C LYS A 14 12.26 -8.01 1.29
N PRO A 15 12.26 -9.35 1.48
CA PRO A 15 12.11 -9.96 2.81
C PRO A 15 13.19 -9.50 3.80
N GLU A 16 14.37 -9.16 3.29
CA GLU A 16 15.50 -8.62 4.05
C GLU A 16 15.19 -7.25 4.68
N ASN A 17 14.36 -6.44 4.01
CA ASN A 17 13.99 -5.09 4.42
C ASN A 17 12.62 -5.03 5.11
N HIS A 18 12.02 -6.17 5.43
CA HIS A 18 10.67 -6.24 5.98
C HIS A 18 10.50 -5.44 7.27
N ALA A 19 11.54 -5.38 8.11
CA ALA A 19 11.53 -4.56 9.33
C ALA A 19 11.48 -3.05 9.04
N GLU A 20 12.25 -2.58 8.05
CA GLU A 20 12.24 -1.18 7.62
C GLU A 20 10.93 -0.83 6.93
N LEU A 21 10.40 -1.72 6.09
CA LEU A 21 9.09 -1.57 5.46
C LEU A 21 8.00 -1.40 6.52
N ILE A 22 7.95 -2.26 7.53
CA ILE A 22 6.98 -2.14 8.62
C ILE A 22 7.10 -0.79 9.31
N ASN A 23 8.31 -0.36 9.65
CA ASN A 23 8.52 0.91 10.33
C ASN A 23 8.08 2.10 9.45
N ASP A 24 8.45 2.11 8.17
CA ASP A 24 8.02 3.15 7.21
C ASP A 24 6.49 3.17 7.08
N LEU A 25 5.86 1.99 6.96
CA LEU A 25 4.42 1.86 6.92
C LEU A 25 3.76 2.36 8.21
N GLN A 26 4.29 2.02 9.38
CA GLN A 26 3.77 2.49 10.67
C GLN A 26 3.86 4.02 10.78
N GLN A 27 4.99 4.62 10.41
CA GLN A 27 5.21 6.06 10.49
C GLN A 27 4.34 6.83 9.48
N ARG A 28 4.26 6.36 8.23
CA ARG A 28 3.52 7.05 7.16
C ARG A 28 2.02 6.83 7.23
N THR A 29 1.59 5.62 7.61
CA THR A 29 0.17 5.26 7.69
C THR A 29 -0.42 5.39 9.08
N GLY A 30 0.38 5.65 10.13
CA GLY A 30 -0.09 5.71 11.52
C GLY A 30 -0.56 4.38 12.11
N ILE A 31 -0.50 3.28 11.37
CA ILE A 31 -0.98 1.96 11.80
C ILE A 31 0.11 1.29 12.63
N THR A 32 0.02 1.36 13.96
CA THR A 32 1.02 0.74 14.86
C THR A 32 0.89 -0.78 14.98
N LYS A 33 -0.33 -1.34 14.85
CA LYS A 33 -0.57 -2.79 15.02
C LYS A 33 -0.75 -3.53 13.68
N ILE A 34 0.35 -3.71 12.94
CA ILE A 34 0.36 -4.56 11.74
C ILE A 34 0.47 -6.02 12.17
N ARG A 35 -0.48 -6.84 11.71
CA ARG A 35 -0.55 -8.28 11.99
C ARG A 35 0.15 -9.09 10.90
N SER A 36 -0.08 -8.72 9.64
CA SER A 36 0.54 -9.38 8.47
C SER A 36 0.52 -8.43 7.28
N ILE A 37 1.50 -8.58 6.38
CA ILE A 37 1.59 -7.84 5.13
C ILE A 37 1.67 -8.88 4.00
N GLU A 38 0.81 -8.74 3.01
CA GLU A 38 0.81 -9.55 1.79
C GLU A 38 1.10 -8.66 0.59
N ILE A 39 1.93 -9.12 -0.33
CA ILE A 39 2.18 -8.45 -1.61
C ILE A 39 1.13 -8.97 -2.59
N ALA A 40 0.28 -8.07 -3.10
CA ALA A 40 -0.79 -8.44 -4.02
C ALA A 40 -0.31 -8.40 -5.48
N GLU A 41 0.33 -7.31 -5.88
CA GLU A 41 0.81 -7.10 -7.25
C GLU A 41 2.11 -6.29 -7.21
N ILE A 42 3.02 -6.55 -8.16
CA ILE A 42 4.27 -5.80 -8.32
C ILE A 42 4.33 -5.33 -9.77
N ASP A 43 4.46 -4.02 -9.95
CA ASP A 43 4.73 -3.36 -11.22
C ASP A 43 6.22 -2.98 -11.29
N PHE A 44 7.00 -3.85 -11.94
CA PHE A 44 8.43 -3.64 -12.15
C PHE A 44 8.75 -2.54 -13.17
N LEU A 45 7.79 -2.12 -14.01
CA LEU A 45 8.02 -1.02 -14.94
C LEU A 45 7.97 0.33 -14.23
N LYS A 46 7.10 0.46 -13.23
CA LYS A 46 6.91 1.71 -12.48
C LYS A 46 7.60 1.72 -11.12
N ASP A 47 8.33 0.66 -10.78
CA ASP A 47 8.88 0.46 -9.43
C ASP A 47 7.82 0.61 -8.33
N THR A 48 6.58 0.17 -8.60
CA THR A 48 5.47 0.24 -7.64
C THR A 48 4.95 -1.15 -7.30
N CYS A 49 4.35 -1.30 -6.13
CA CYS A 49 3.71 -2.54 -5.71
C CYS A 49 2.46 -2.28 -4.90
N GLN A 50 1.51 -3.19 -4.96
CA GLN A 50 0.34 -3.20 -4.11
C GLN A 50 0.58 -4.08 -2.90
N LEU A 51 0.44 -3.48 -1.72
CA LEU A 51 0.60 -4.13 -0.43
C LEU A 51 -0.76 -4.20 0.28
N LYS A 52 -1.13 -5.39 0.71
CA LYS A 52 -2.30 -5.65 1.53
C LYS A 52 -1.87 -5.86 2.98
N ILE A 53 -2.20 -4.90 3.82
CA ILE A 53 -1.83 -4.85 5.24
C ILE A 53 -3.02 -5.29 6.08
N PHE A 54 -2.83 -6.31 6.89
CA PHE A 54 -3.77 -6.75 7.92
C PHE A 54 -3.37 -6.11 9.23
N PHE A 55 -4.27 -5.36 9.84
CA PHE A 55 -4.01 -4.66 11.10
C PHE A 55 -5.22 -4.73 12.02
N GLU A 56 -4.93 -4.61 13.30
CA GLU A 56 -5.95 -4.58 14.34
C GLU A 56 -6.30 -3.12 14.63
N THR A 57 -7.46 -2.67 14.15
CA THR A 57 -7.89 -1.28 14.31
C THR A 57 -8.67 -1.14 15.62
N THR A 58 -8.27 -0.18 16.44
CA THR A 58 -9.13 0.38 17.49
C THR A 58 -9.54 1.82 17.18
N ASP A 59 -8.91 2.49 16.21
CA ASP A 59 -9.21 3.89 15.89
C ASP A 59 -9.27 4.12 14.37
N LYS A 60 -10.35 4.79 13.95
CA LYS A 60 -10.79 4.92 12.56
C LYS A 60 -9.86 5.86 11.80
N MET A 61 -8.92 5.33 11.01
CA MET A 61 -8.19 6.16 10.05
C MET A 61 -8.98 6.39 8.77
N VAL A 62 -9.23 7.68 8.51
CA VAL A 62 -9.94 8.24 7.36
C VAL A 62 -9.27 7.79 6.06
N ASN A 63 -10.07 7.21 5.16
CA ASN A 63 -9.64 6.82 3.83
C ASN A 63 -9.38 8.07 2.98
N HIS A 64 -8.11 8.41 2.78
CA HIS A 64 -7.70 9.36 1.75
C HIS A 64 -6.83 8.67 0.71
N THR A 65 -7.38 7.64 0.05
CA THR A 65 -6.86 7.13 -1.21
C THR A 65 -8.01 6.59 -2.04
N ASN A 66 -8.90 7.52 -2.42
CA ASN A 66 -9.65 7.39 -3.66
C ASN A 66 -8.65 7.66 -4.79
N TYR A 67 -7.85 6.65 -5.17
CA TYR A 67 -7.06 6.75 -6.39
C TYR A 67 -8.04 6.57 -7.55
N VAL A 68 -8.63 7.71 -7.94
CA VAL A 68 -9.38 7.88 -9.17
C VAL A 68 -8.43 7.61 -10.34
N ALA A 69 -8.31 6.35 -10.73
CA ALA A 69 -7.92 6.06 -12.10
C ALA A 69 -9.11 6.47 -12.97
N HIS A 70 -9.08 7.76 -13.36
CA HIS A 70 -9.77 8.30 -14.51
C HIS A 70 -9.74 7.27 -15.62
N LYS A 71 -10.89 6.67 -15.95
CA LYS A 71 -11.14 6.29 -17.33
C LYS A 71 -11.06 7.58 -18.14
N LYS A 72 -9.95 7.77 -18.84
CA LYS A 72 -9.98 8.53 -20.08
C LYS A 72 -10.67 7.63 -21.09
N ASP A 73 -11.98 7.71 -21.15
CA ASP A 73 -12.72 7.38 -22.35
C ASP A 73 -12.62 8.65 -23.23
N ASP A 74 -11.43 8.87 -23.81
CA ASP A 74 -11.27 9.72 -24.99
C ASP A 74 -11.67 8.83 -26.19
N ASP A 75 -12.97 8.62 -26.37
CA ASP A 75 -13.52 8.08 -27.62
C ASP A 75 -13.94 9.24 -28.52
N ASP A 76 -13.14 9.36 -29.57
CA ASP A 76 -13.29 10.05 -30.85
C ASP A 76 -14.73 10.02 -31.40
N ASP A 77 -15.35 11.21 -31.58
CA ASP A 77 -16.34 11.51 -32.65
C ASP A 77 -16.25 13.01 -33.02
#